data_AF-A0A7Z7QX63-F1
#
_entry.id   AF-A0A7Z7QX63-F1
#
_cell.length_a   1.000
_cell.length_b   1.000
_cell.length_c   1.000
_cell.angle_alpha   90.00
_cell.angle_beta   90.00
_cell.angle_gamma   90.00
#
_symmetry.space_group_name_H-M   'P 1'
#
loop_
_entity.id
_entity.type
_entity.pdbx_description
1 polymer ?
#
loop_
_entity_poly.entity_id
_entity_poly.type
_entity_poly.pdbx_seq_one_letter_code
_entity_poly.pdbx_strand_id
1 'polypeptide(L)'
;MIKSGKARAHTNIALIKYWGKKDEALIIPMNNSISVTLEKFYTETKVTFNDQLTQDQFWLNGEKVSGKELEKISKIYGYCQK
;
A
#
# COMPACT_ATOMS: atom_id res chain seq x y z
N MET A 1 -14.61 -17.92 -8.81
CA MET A 1 -15.47 -16.74 -8.55
C MET A 1 -14.63 -15.49 -8.69
N ILE A 2 -15.17 -14.39 -9.25
CA ILE A 2 -14.45 -13.11 -9.32
C ILE A 2 -15.03 -12.16 -8.28
N LYS A 3 -14.21 -11.69 -7.34
CA LYS A 3 -14.58 -10.66 -6.37
C LYS A 3 -13.67 -9.47 -6.52
N SER A 4 -14.20 -8.25 -6.46
CA SER A 4 -13.36 -7.05 -6.54
C SER A 4 -13.81 -5.97 -5.58
N GLY A 5 -12.86 -5.22 -5.06
CA GLY A 5 -13.08 -4.04 -4.24
C GLY A 5 -12.22 -2.88 -4.74
N LYS A 6 -12.73 -1.65 -4.59
CA LYS A 6 -11.99 -0.43 -4.91
C LYS A 6 -11.99 0.48 -3.69
N ALA A 7 -10.85 1.08 -3.41
CA ALA A 7 -10.70 2.07 -2.35
C ALA A 7 -9.91 3.27 -2.86
N ARG A 8 -10.17 4.42 -2.23
CA ARG A 8 -9.41 5.65 -2.42
C ARG A 8 -8.66 5.96 -1.13
N ALA A 9 -7.36 6.23 -1.24
CA ALA A 9 -6.52 6.64 -0.12
C ALA A 9 -5.96 8.04 -0.38
N HIS A 10 -6.08 8.92 0.60
CA HIS A 10 -5.66 10.32 0.48
C HIS A 10 -4.22 10.53 0.95
N THR A 11 -3.50 11.41 0.28
CA THR A 11 -2.16 11.83 0.69
C THR A 11 -2.22 12.65 1.97
N ASN A 12 -1.16 12.64 2.78
CA ASN A 12 -1.02 13.49 3.96
C ASN A 12 0.28 14.29 3.93
N ILE A 13 0.31 15.44 4.60
CA ILE A 13 1.52 16.25 4.81
C ILE A 13 1.81 16.35 6.31
N ALA A 14 3.03 15.98 6.71
CA ALA A 14 3.46 16.00 8.11
C ALA A 14 3.67 17.44 8.64
N LEU A 15 3.00 17.78 9.74
CA LEU A 15 3.23 18.97 10.56
C LEU A 15 4.35 18.70 11.57
N ILE A 16 4.28 17.58 12.29
CA ILE A 16 5.39 17.03 13.07
C ILE A 16 5.99 15.89 12.25
N LYS A 17 7.29 15.98 11.95
CA LYS A 17 7.94 15.08 10.99
C LYS A 17 8.18 13.70 11.58
N TYR A 18 7.88 12.67 10.79
CA TYR A 18 8.47 11.35 10.94
C TYR A 18 9.91 11.41 10.42
N TRP A 19 10.90 11.21 11.29
CA TRP A 19 12.31 11.22 10.89
C TRP A 19 13.15 10.28 11.75
N GLY A 20 13.84 9.33 11.10
CA GLY A 20 14.61 8.28 11.77
C GLY A 20 13.76 7.07 12.16
N LYS A 21 14.41 5.90 12.17
CA LYS A 21 13.81 4.61 12.50
C LYS A 21 14.53 4.02 13.70
N LYS A 22 13.78 3.64 14.73
CA LYS A 22 14.28 2.86 15.85
C LYS A 22 14.45 1.39 15.48
N ASP A 23 13.55 0.87 14.66
CA ASP A 23 13.62 -0.48 14.08
C ASP A 23 13.33 -0.38 12.57
N GLU A 24 14.29 -0.76 11.74
CA GLU A 24 14.15 -0.68 10.29
C GLU A 24 13.30 -1.80 9.69
N ALA A 25 13.34 -2.99 10.29
CA ALA A 25 12.63 -4.17 9.79
C ALA A 25 11.12 -4.04 10.02
N LEU A 26 10.72 -3.50 11.17
CA LEU A 26 9.32 -3.24 11.52
C LEU A 26 8.88 -1.80 11.19
N ILE A 27 9.81 -0.93 10.78
CA ILE A 27 9.54 0.48 10.44
C ILE A 27 9.00 1.27 11.66
N ILE A 28 9.54 1.00 12.85
CA ILE A 28 9.14 1.69 14.10
C ILE A 28 9.86 3.05 14.17
N PRO A 29 9.14 4.18 14.32
CA PRO A 29 9.76 5.51 14.38
C PRO A 29 10.56 5.75 15.67
N MET A 30 11.51 6.69 15.60
CA MET A 30 12.14 7.26 16.80
C MET A 30 11.22 8.23 17.57
N ASN A 31 10.31 8.89 16.87
CA ASN A 31 9.40 9.88 17.44
C ASN A 31 8.00 9.78 16.82
N ASN A 32 6.99 10.22 17.58
CA ASN A 32 5.64 10.39 17.05
C ASN A 32 5.62 11.46 15.95
N SER A 33 4.66 11.34 15.03
CA SER A 33 4.43 12.31 13.96
C SER A 33 2.94 12.67 13.90
N ILE A 34 2.64 13.85 13.36
CA ILE A 34 1.27 14.34 13.15
C ILE A 34 1.22 14.92 11.74
N SER A 35 0.21 14.53 10.97
CA SER A 35 0.01 15.00 9.60
C SER A 35 -1.43 15.44 9.36
N VAL A 36 -1.63 16.21 8.30
CA VAL A 36 -2.94 16.61 7.81
C VAL A 36 -3.21 15.89 6.50
N THR A 37 -4.39 15.29 6.39
CA THR A 37 -4.86 14.63 5.16
C THR A 37 -5.31 15.65 4.14
N LEU A 38 -4.91 15.46 2.88
CA LEU A 38 -5.27 16.31 1.76
C LEU A 38 -6.43 15.72 0.97
N GLU A 39 -7.40 16.54 0.61
CA GLU A 39 -8.55 16.09 -0.17
C GLU A 39 -8.17 15.79 -1.64
N LYS A 40 -7.47 16.71 -2.31
CA LYS A 40 -7.28 16.68 -3.77
C LYS A 40 -6.30 15.63 -4.28
N PHE A 41 -5.38 15.18 -3.44
CA PHE A 41 -4.33 14.23 -3.82
C PHE A 41 -4.63 12.88 -3.22
N TYR A 42 -4.84 11.89 -4.08
CA TYR A 42 -5.22 10.55 -3.68
C TYR A 42 -4.71 9.52 -4.67
N THR A 43 -4.65 8.28 -4.21
CA THR A 43 -4.52 7.09 -5.06
C THR A 43 -5.84 6.35 -5.09
N GLU A 44 -6.17 5.78 -6.24
CA GLU A 44 -7.25 4.80 -6.34
C GLU A 44 -6.65 3.43 -6.58
N THR A 45 -7.09 2.45 -5.80
CA THR A 45 -6.59 1.07 -5.91
C THR A 45 -7.77 0.13 -6.01
N LYS A 46 -7.72 -0.76 -6.99
CA LYS A 46 -8.67 -1.87 -7.16
C LYS A 46 -7.94 -3.18 -6.91
N VAL A 47 -8.54 -4.04 -6.11
CA VAL A 47 -8.08 -5.42 -5.89
C VAL A 47 -9.13 -6.36 -6.46
N THR A 48 -8.69 -7.37 -7.20
CA THR A 48 -9.56 -8.39 -7.78
C THR A 48 -9.04 -9.78 -7.40
N PHE A 49 -9.89 -10.58 -6.78
CA PHE A 49 -9.68 -12.00 -6.54
C PHE A 49 -10.30 -12.77 -7.69
N ASN A 50 -9.48 -13.60 -8.32
CA ASN A 50 -9.90 -14.48 -9.39
C ASN A 50 -9.20 -15.83 -9.21
N ASP A 51 -9.98 -16.87 -8.93
CA ASP A 51 -9.49 -18.23 -8.69
C ASP A 51 -8.78 -18.84 -9.92
N GLN A 52 -8.86 -18.22 -11.09
CA GLN A 52 -8.14 -18.63 -12.31
C GLN A 52 -6.72 -18.06 -12.39
N LEU A 53 -6.36 -17.10 -11.53
CA LEU A 53 -5.00 -16.56 -11.52
C LEU A 53 -4.05 -17.53 -10.82
N THR A 54 -2.94 -17.82 -11.47
CA THR A 54 -1.88 -18.69 -10.93
C THR A 54 -0.87 -17.96 -10.05
N GLN A 55 -0.89 -16.63 -10.07
CA GLN A 55 0.00 -15.76 -9.30
C GLN A 55 -0.60 -14.36 -9.17
N ASP A 56 -0.12 -13.62 -8.17
CA ASP A 56 -0.44 -12.21 -8.00
C ASP A 56 0.08 -11.37 -9.17
N GLN A 57 -0.68 -10.34 -9.53
CA GLN A 57 -0.33 -9.43 -10.61
C GLN A 57 -0.60 -7.99 -10.15
N PHE A 58 0.35 -7.10 -10.42
CA PHE A 58 0.29 -5.70 -9.99
C PHE A 58 0.46 -4.76 -11.19
N TRP A 59 -0.38 -3.73 -11.23
CA TRP A 59 -0.28 -2.63 -12.18
C TRP A 59 -0.28 -1.30 -11.46
N LEU A 60 0.58 -0.40 -11.91
CA LEU A 60 0.66 0.98 -11.43
C LEU A 60 0.54 1.91 -12.63
N ASN A 61 -0.44 2.82 -12.60
CA ASN A 61 -0.71 3.75 -13.71
C ASN A 61 -0.88 3.08 -15.08
N GLY A 62 -1.43 1.86 -15.11
CA GLY A 62 -1.64 1.08 -16.32
C GLY A 62 -0.45 0.20 -16.75
N GLU A 63 0.72 0.38 -16.13
CA GLU A 63 1.91 -0.40 -16.44
C GLU A 63 2.03 -1.61 -15.51
N LYS A 64 2.38 -2.78 -16.07
CA LYS A 64 2.56 -4.00 -15.29
C LYS A 64 3.88 -3.91 -14.52
N VAL A 65 3.82 -4.10 -13.21
CA VAL A 65 4.98 -4.05 -12.31
C VAL A 65 5.32 -5.45 -11.83
N SER A 66 6.61 -5.76 -11.74
CA SER A 66 7.14 -7.07 -11.34
C SER A 66 8.35 -6.92 -10.42
N GLY A 67 8.82 -8.04 -9.86
CA GLY A 67 10.01 -8.05 -8.99
C GLY A 67 9.69 -7.61 -7.56
N LYS A 68 10.61 -6.84 -6.95
CA LYS A 68 10.58 -6.50 -5.52
C LYS A 68 9.32 -5.75 -5.10
N GLU A 69 8.78 -4.90 -5.97
CA GLU A 69 7.56 -4.13 -5.74
C GLU A 69 6.33 -5.05 -5.64
N LEU A 70 6.23 -6.04 -6.53
CA LEU A 70 5.16 -7.04 -6.49
C LEU A 70 5.29 -7.91 -5.23
N GLU A 71 6.49 -8.42 -4.93
CA GLU A 71 6.76 -9.20 -3.72
C GLU A 71 6.36 -8.45 -2.44
N LYS A 72 6.68 -7.15 -2.38
CA LYS A 72 6.33 -6.30 -1.24
C LYS A 72 4.81 -6.18 -1.07
N ILE A 73 4.06 -5.95 -2.15
CA ILE A 73 2.60 -5.82 -2.09
C ILE A 73 1.94 -7.14 -1.74
N SER A 74 2.37 -8.25 -2.35
CA SER A 74 1.88 -9.59 -2.02
C SER A 74 2.10 -9.94 -0.55
N LYS A 75 3.27 -9.58 0.01
CA LYS A 75 3.54 -9.74 1.45
C LYS A 75 2.58 -8.92 2.32
N ILE A 76 2.32 -7.66 1.97
CA ILE A 76 1.36 -6.80 2.70
C ILE A 76 -0.03 -7.42 2.67
N TYR A 77 -0.46 -7.87 1.50
CA TYR A 77 -1.78 -8.48 1.34
C TYR A 77 -1.95 -9.75 2.20
N GLY A 78 -0.90 -10.57 2.33
CA GLY A 78 -0.89 -11.71 3.25
C GLY A 78 -1.15 -11.35 4.71
N TYR A 79 -0.83 -10.12 5.16
CA TYR A 79 -1.20 -9.65 6.50
C TYR A 79 -2.68 -9.26 6.62
N CYS A 80 -3.33 -8.84 5.53
CA CYS A 80 -4.74 -8.42 5.52
C CYS A 80 -5.74 -9.58 5.42
N GLN A 81 -5.28 -10.79 5.10
CA GLN A 81 -6.11 -12.00 5.03
C GLN A 81 -6.25 -12.74 6.37
N LYS A 82 -5.50 -12.32 7.40
CA LYS A 82 -5.64 -12.83 8.76
C LYS A 82 -6.67 -12.00 9.52
#